data_AF-A0A2S3HD67-F1
#
_entry.id   AF-A0A2S3HD67-F1
#
_cell.length_a   1.000
_cell.length_b   1.000
_cell.length_c   1.000
_cell.angle_alpha   90.00
_cell.angle_beta   90.00
_cell.angle_gamma   90.00
#
_symmetry.space_group_name_H-M   'P 1'
#
loop_
_entity.id
_entity.type
_entity.pdbx_description
1 polymer ?
#
loop_
_entity_poly.entity_id
_entity_poly.type
_entity_poly.pdbx_seq_one_letter_code
_entity_poly.pdbx_strand_id
1 'polypeptide(L)'
;MPDTSTGDLGSDGYHKYKEDVKLMSDTGLEAYRFSISWSMLIPRGRGPINPKGLEYYNNLINELVKLGIEIHVILYQLDFPQILEDEYQGWLSPRVVEDFTAYADACFREFGDRVRHWTTMDEPAIAAVGGYDSGTLAPGRCSKPFGRDDDCPAGNSTVEPYVAAHNSILAHASAVKLYRDKYQATQQGVVGMNVYTHWCYRFSPSPADTAAVQRTLDFVIGWTLDPLVYGDYPKTMKEKVGSRLPLFTEEQSAMIRGATDFITVNHYTSVYISDRSDSAETGRPLDVYGDMSVAFRFCSNQHGCRSTGAAMFARVPQRHL
;
A
#
# COMPACT_ATOMS: atom_id res chain seq x y z
N MET A 1 12.45 13.83 -5.15
CA MET A 1 12.17 14.94 -4.22
C MET A 1 12.76 16.23 -4.78
N PRO A 2 12.18 17.42 -4.54
CA PRO A 2 12.71 18.70 -5.05
C PRO A 2 14.14 19.03 -4.61
N ASP A 3 14.58 18.46 -3.48
CA ASP A 3 15.91 18.60 -2.89
C ASP A 3 16.90 17.49 -3.31
N THR A 4 16.49 16.56 -4.19
CA THR A 4 17.28 15.40 -4.64
C THR A 4 17.76 14.45 -3.53
N SER A 5 17.19 14.54 -2.33
CA SER A 5 17.56 13.66 -1.20
C SER A 5 17.14 12.21 -1.42
N THR A 6 17.86 11.30 -0.78
CA THR A 6 17.64 9.83 -0.78
C THR A 6 17.44 9.32 0.64
N GLY A 7 16.98 8.06 0.74
CA GLY A 7 16.85 7.34 2.01
C GLY A 7 18.15 6.70 2.53
N ASP A 8 19.32 7.03 1.95
CA ASP A 8 20.60 6.33 2.24
C ASP A 8 20.95 6.35 3.74
N LEU A 9 20.63 7.45 4.42
CA LEU A 9 20.75 7.58 5.87
C LEU A 9 19.37 7.57 6.57
N GLY A 10 18.35 8.17 5.94
CA GLY A 10 17.07 8.48 6.60
C GLY A 10 17.28 9.34 7.85
N SER A 11 16.62 8.99 8.96
CA SER A 11 16.88 9.59 10.28
C SER A 11 17.99 8.88 11.07
N ASP A 12 18.73 7.96 10.43
CA ASP A 12 19.76 7.11 11.05
C ASP A 12 19.22 6.13 12.11
N GLY A 13 17.96 5.71 11.98
CA GLY A 13 17.28 4.81 12.92
C GLY A 13 18.00 3.47 13.13
N TYR A 14 18.76 3.01 12.12
CA TYR A 14 19.58 1.79 12.25
C TYR A 14 20.57 1.87 13.43
N HIS A 15 21.18 3.03 13.64
CA HIS A 15 22.12 3.27 14.74
C HIS A 15 21.44 3.88 15.97
N LYS A 16 20.36 4.64 15.77
CA LYS A 16 19.73 5.49 16.80
C LYS A 16 18.43 4.94 17.39
N TYR A 17 18.03 3.71 17.06
CA TYR A 17 16.77 3.14 17.52
C TYR A 17 16.60 3.17 19.05
N LYS A 18 17.68 3.14 19.84
CA LYS A 18 17.59 3.27 21.31
C LYS A 18 17.16 4.66 21.75
N GLU A 19 17.63 5.70 21.07
CA GLU A 19 17.16 7.06 21.30
C GLU A 19 15.70 7.21 20.88
N ASP A 20 15.32 6.65 19.73
CA ASP A 20 13.94 6.66 19.26
C ASP A 20 13.02 5.99 20.27
N VAL A 21 13.36 4.79 20.76
CA VAL A 21 12.57 4.07 21.77
C VAL A 21 12.48 4.84 23.09
N LYS A 22 13.56 5.50 23.52
CA LYS A 22 13.53 6.38 24.70
C LYS A 22 12.54 7.53 24.50
N LEU A 23 12.55 8.18 23.34
CA LEU A 23 11.60 9.26 23.03
C LEU A 23 10.15 8.76 23.01
N MET A 24 9.90 7.56 22.48
CA MET A 24 8.56 6.94 22.50
C MET A 24 8.06 6.77 23.93
N SER A 25 8.92 6.28 24.84
CA SER A 25 8.58 6.10 26.25
C SER A 25 8.40 7.44 26.98
N ASP A 26 9.31 8.40 26.79
CA ASP A 26 9.22 9.74 27.39
C ASP A 26 7.94 10.48 26.96
N THR A 27 7.46 10.21 25.74
CA THR A 27 6.20 10.77 25.20
C THR A 27 4.95 10.03 25.71
N GLY A 28 5.10 8.83 26.27
CA GLY A 28 4.00 8.00 26.73
C GLY A 28 3.27 7.26 25.60
N LEU A 29 3.98 6.86 24.54
CA LEU A 29 3.39 6.02 23.49
C LEU A 29 3.11 4.61 24.02
N GLU A 30 1.88 4.14 23.78
CA GLU A 30 1.45 2.78 24.16
C GLU A 30 1.77 1.75 23.08
N ALA A 31 1.91 2.18 21.82
CA ALA A 31 2.20 1.33 20.68
C ALA A 31 3.14 2.01 19.69
N TYR A 32 3.96 1.22 19.01
CA TYR A 32 4.83 1.67 17.93
C TYR A 32 4.64 0.81 16.67
N ARG A 33 4.34 1.50 15.56
CA ARG A 33 4.19 0.90 14.23
C ARG A 33 5.45 1.16 13.41
N PHE A 34 6.12 0.10 12.97
CA PHE A 34 7.29 0.18 12.09
C PHE A 34 7.27 -0.93 11.03
N SER A 35 8.04 -0.77 9.96
CA SER A 35 8.20 -1.78 8.93
C SER A 35 9.48 -2.60 9.10
N ILE A 36 9.42 -3.87 8.73
CA ILE A 36 10.61 -4.68 8.52
C ILE A 36 11.00 -4.53 7.05
N SER A 37 12.23 -4.08 6.82
CA SER A 37 12.79 -3.99 5.47
C SER A 37 13.11 -5.39 4.92
N TRP A 38 12.42 -5.78 3.84
CA TRP A 38 12.64 -7.05 3.16
C TRP A 38 14.09 -7.14 2.65
N SER A 39 14.56 -6.11 1.95
CA SER A 39 15.93 -6.06 1.44
C SER A 39 17.00 -6.04 2.53
N MET A 40 16.71 -5.55 3.75
CA MET A 40 17.65 -5.65 4.86
C MET A 40 17.67 -7.05 5.50
N LEU A 41 16.50 -7.67 5.65
CA LEU A 41 16.37 -8.98 6.28
C LEU A 41 16.82 -10.11 5.33
N ILE A 42 16.47 -10.04 4.05
CA ILE A 42 16.80 -11.01 3.01
C ILE A 42 17.33 -10.26 1.76
N PRO A 43 18.64 -9.91 1.72
CA PRO A 43 19.19 -9.00 0.70
C PRO A 43 19.07 -9.46 -0.74
N ARG A 44 19.00 -10.77 -0.98
CA ARG A 44 18.82 -11.33 -2.32
C ARG A 44 17.34 -11.57 -2.67
N GLY A 45 16.42 -11.02 -1.88
CA GLY A 45 14.98 -11.30 -1.95
C GLY A 45 14.60 -12.70 -1.46
N ARG A 46 15.45 -13.69 -1.72
CA ARG A 46 15.33 -15.09 -1.30
C ARG A 46 16.58 -15.57 -0.55
N GLY A 47 16.43 -16.72 0.13
CA GLY A 47 17.53 -17.44 0.75
C GLY A 47 17.73 -17.07 2.22
N PRO A 48 18.97 -17.15 2.73
CA PRO A 48 19.22 -17.00 4.15
C PRO A 48 18.99 -15.57 4.64
N ILE A 49 18.53 -15.47 5.88
CA ILE A 49 18.40 -14.21 6.60
C ILE A 49 19.79 -13.60 6.81
N ASN A 50 19.89 -12.28 6.64
CA ASN A 50 21.05 -11.49 7.03
C ASN A 50 21.13 -11.40 8.57
N PRO A 51 22.17 -11.97 9.22
CA PRO A 51 22.28 -11.99 10.68
C PRO A 51 22.27 -10.59 11.31
N LYS A 52 22.83 -9.58 10.63
CA LYS A 52 22.85 -8.20 11.15
C LYS A 52 21.48 -7.53 11.07
N GLY A 53 20.71 -7.81 10.02
CA GLY A 53 19.33 -7.33 9.90
C GLY A 53 18.44 -7.97 10.97
N LEU A 54 18.61 -9.28 11.18
CA LEU A 54 17.94 -10.02 12.25
C LEU A 54 18.28 -9.49 13.64
N GLU A 55 19.56 -9.22 13.91
CA GLU A 55 20.03 -8.66 15.17
C GLU A 55 19.43 -7.27 15.43
N TYR A 56 19.42 -6.39 14.42
CA TYR A 56 18.82 -5.06 14.53
C TYR A 56 17.35 -5.13 14.95
N TYR A 57 16.51 -5.88 14.23
CA TYR A 57 15.08 -5.97 14.56
C TYR A 57 14.84 -6.65 15.90
N ASN A 58 15.61 -7.68 16.25
CA ASN A 58 15.52 -8.28 17.58
C ASN A 58 15.86 -7.27 18.68
N ASN A 59 16.89 -6.46 18.50
CA ASN A 59 17.27 -5.45 19.48
C ASN A 59 16.19 -4.37 19.61
N LEU A 60 15.68 -3.83 18.50
CA LEU A 60 14.57 -2.86 18.52
C LEU A 60 13.34 -3.43 19.23
N ILE A 61 12.89 -4.63 18.84
CA ILE A 61 11.75 -5.32 19.45
C ILE A 61 11.98 -5.53 20.95
N ASN A 62 13.18 -5.95 21.35
CA ASN A 62 13.50 -6.17 22.76
C ASN A 62 13.49 -4.87 23.58
N GLU A 63 13.94 -3.74 23.02
CA GLU A 63 13.84 -2.44 23.70
C GLU A 63 12.38 -1.99 23.87
N LEU A 64 11.53 -2.19 22.86
CA LEU A 64 10.09 -1.89 22.93
C LEU A 64 9.38 -2.76 23.99
N VAL A 65 9.66 -4.06 24.01
CA VAL A 65 9.09 -5.01 24.99
C VAL A 65 9.47 -4.64 26.42
N LYS A 66 10.74 -4.23 26.67
CA LYS A 66 11.19 -3.81 28.01
C LYS A 66 10.38 -2.65 28.59
N LEU A 67 9.87 -1.77 27.71
CA LEU A 67 9.12 -0.58 28.08
C LEU A 67 7.61 -0.78 28.00
N GLY A 68 7.16 -1.99 27.64
CA GLY A 68 5.73 -2.31 27.50
C GLY A 68 5.06 -1.60 26.32
N ILE A 69 5.82 -1.17 25.31
CA ILE A 69 5.27 -0.55 24.10
C ILE A 69 4.81 -1.67 23.17
N GLU A 70 3.53 -1.66 22.80
CA GLU A 70 2.95 -2.64 21.88
C GLU A 70 3.55 -2.52 20.48
N ILE A 71 3.81 -3.67 19.85
CA ILE A 71 4.53 -3.72 18.58
C ILE A 71 3.57 -4.02 17.43
N HIS A 72 3.55 -3.11 16.46
CA HIS A 72 2.79 -3.24 15.21
C HIS A 72 3.77 -3.27 14.04
N VAL A 73 3.94 -4.44 13.42
CA VAL A 73 4.86 -4.59 12.30
C VAL A 73 4.13 -4.48 10.96
N ILE A 74 4.71 -3.72 10.03
CA ILE A 74 4.36 -3.76 8.61
C ILE A 74 5.39 -4.64 7.89
N LEU A 75 4.95 -5.65 7.15
CA LEU A 75 5.86 -6.51 6.39
C LEU A 75 6.40 -5.83 5.13
N TYR A 76 5.54 -5.12 4.39
CA TYR A 76 5.93 -4.42 3.17
C TYR A 76 5.49 -2.96 3.16
N GLN A 77 6.45 -2.07 2.92
CA GLN A 77 6.22 -0.63 2.81
C GLN A 77 7.17 -0.02 1.76
N LEU A 78 6.87 -0.28 0.48
CA LEU A 78 7.58 0.28 -0.69
C LEU A 78 9.09 -0.02 -0.74
N ASP A 79 9.53 -1.10 -0.10
CA ASP A 79 10.94 -1.47 0.11
C ASP A 79 11.34 -2.75 -0.64
N PHE A 80 10.74 -2.96 -1.82
CA PHE A 80 10.86 -4.21 -2.57
C PHE A 80 12.32 -4.51 -2.96
N PRO A 81 12.81 -5.76 -2.80
CA PRO A 81 14.18 -6.09 -3.19
C PRO A 81 14.41 -5.88 -4.69
N GLN A 82 15.33 -4.96 -5.05
CA GLN A 82 15.63 -4.62 -6.44
C GLN A 82 15.96 -5.83 -7.32
N ILE A 83 16.65 -6.83 -6.76
CA ILE A 83 16.99 -8.07 -7.47
C ILE A 83 15.76 -8.84 -7.99
N LEU A 84 14.63 -8.78 -7.28
CA LEU A 84 13.38 -9.42 -7.70
C LEU A 84 12.64 -8.55 -8.72
N GLU A 85 12.75 -7.22 -8.63
CA GLU A 85 12.26 -6.29 -9.64
C GLU A 85 12.99 -6.52 -10.98
N ASP A 86 14.32 -6.65 -10.94
CA ASP A 86 15.15 -6.92 -12.13
C ASP A 86 14.85 -8.30 -12.74
N GLU A 87 14.55 -9.31 -11.90
CA GLU A 87 14.33 -10.69 -12.36
C GLU A 87 12.96 -10.88 -13.02
N TYR A 88 11.90 -10.30 -12.46
CA TYR A 88 10.53 -10.56 -12.93
C TYR A 88 9.57 -9.37 -12.85
N GLN A 89 10.07 -8.15 -12.67
CA GLN A 89 9.26 -6.92 -12.56
C GLN A 89 8.36 -6.88 -11.33
N GLY A 90 8.83 -7.51 -10.24
CA GLY A 90 8.23 -7.42 -8.92
C GLY A 90 6.73 -7.72 -8.90
N TRP A 91 5.93 -6.73 -8.50
CA TRP A 91 4.48 -6.89 -8.34
C TRP A 91 3.72 -7.13 -9.65
N LEU A 92 4.35 -7.01 -10.82
CA LEU A 92 3.72 -7.37 -12.10
C LEU A 92 3.72 -8.89 -12.36
N SER A 93 4.50 -9.66 -11.60
CA SER A 93 4.56 -11.11 -11.74
C SER A 93 3.81 -11.83 -10.61
N PRO A 94 3.03 -12.89 -10.92
CA PRO A 94 2.43 -13.73 -9.87
C PRO A 94 3.48 -14.45 -9.00
N ARG A 95 4.74 -14.53 -9.45
CA ARG A 95 5.87 -15.09 -8.68
C ARG A 95 6.09 -14.36 -7.35
N VAL A 96 5.71 -13.08 -7.26
CA VAL A 96 5.84 -12.28 -6.04
C VAL A 96 5.04 -12.86 -4.87
N VAL A 97 3.95 -13.58 -5.15
CA VAL A 97 3.10 -14.17 -4.11
C VAL A 97 3.88 -15.20 -3.30
N GLU A 98 4.65 -16.07 -3.97
CA GLU A 98 5.47 -17.07 -3.29
C GLU A 98 6.63 -16.43 -2.53
N ASP A 99 7.33 -15.48 -3.16
CA ASP A 99 8.47 -14.80 -2.55
C ASP A 99 8.08 -13.97 -1.33
N PHE A 100 6.97 -13.25 -1.41
CA PHE A 100 6.43 -12.47 -0.30
C PHE A 100 5.97 -13.39 0.83
N THR A 101 5.30 -14.50 0.53
CA THR A 101 4.89 -15.48 1.55
C THR A 101 6.08 -16.11 2.24
N ALA A 102 7.18 -16.41 1.53
CA ALA A 102 8.42 -16.91 2.13
C ALA A 102 9.10 -15.86 3.02
N TYR A 103 9.08 -14.59 2.63
CA TYR A 103 9.55 -13.47 3.44
C TYR A 103 8.69 -13.27 4.70
N ALA A 104 7.36 -13.34 4.58
CA ALA A 104 6.43 -13.31 5.70
C ALA A 104 6.68 -14.49 6.66
N ASP A 105 6.92 -15.70 6.13
CA ASP A 105 7.28 -16.88 6.94
C ASP A 105 8.51 -16.62 7.81
N ALA A 106 9.54 -16.00 7.24
CA ALA A 106 10.73 -15.62 7.98
C ALA A 106 10.40 -14.62 9.09
N CYS A 107 9.64 -13.56 8.78
CA CYS A 107 9.27 -12.56 9.79
C CYS A 107 8.45 -13.16 10.94
N PHE A 108 7.43 -13.97 10.62
CA PHE A 108 6.60 -14.64 11.62
C PHE A 108 7.42 -15.60 12.50
N ARG A 109 8.34 -16.37 11.90
CA ARG A 109 9.21 -17.29 12.63
C ARG A 109 10.15 -16.58 13.58
N GLU A 110 10.81 -15.51 13.13
CA GLU A 110 11.88 -14.87 13.89
C GLU A 110 11.37 -13.88 14.95
N PHE A 111 10.18 -13.28 14.75
CA PHE A 111 9.72 -12.16 15.59
C PHE A 111 8.33 -12.39 16.21
N GLY A 112 7.55 -13.37 15.73
CA GLY A 112 6.17 -13.57 16.16
C GLY A 112 6.01 -14.13 17.57
N ASP A 113 7.09 -14.46 18.26
CA ASP A 113 7.06 -14.74 19.70
C ASP A 113 6.73 -13.47 20.52
N ARG A 114 7.14 -12.29 20.04
CA ARG A 114 6.94 -10.97 20.68
C ARG A 114 5.98 -10.04 19.92
N VAL A 115 5.90 -10.16 18.59
CA VAL A 115 5.03 -9.32 17.75
C VAL A 115 3.64 -9.94 17.63
N ARG A 116 2.61 -9.16 17.98
CA ARG A 116 1.20 -9.59 17.95
C ARG A 116 0.36 -8.93 16.86
N HIS A 117 0.76 -7.78 16.32
CA HIS A 117 0.01 -7.10 15.27
C HIS A 117 0.81 -7.04 13.97
N TRP A 118 0.33 -7.74 12.95
CA TRP A 118 0.98 -7.83 11.64
C TRP A 118 0.14 -7.16 10.57
N THR A 119 0.66 -6.09 9.97
CA THR A 119 0.15 -5.53 8.73
C THR A 119 0.99 -6.08 7.58
N THR A 120 0.37 -6.82 6.67
CA THR A 120 1.09 -7.39 5.52
C THR A 120 1.56 -6.34 4.52
N MET A 121 0.63 -5.49 4.06
CA MET A 121 0.84 -4.50 3.01
C MET A 121 0.40 -3.12 3.48
N ASP A 122 1.24 -2.11 3.23
CA ASP A 122 0.89 -0.70 3.39
C ASP A 122 0.33 -0.13 2.08
N GLU A 123 -0.93 0.33 2.11
CA GLU A 123 -1.58 1.07 1.03
C GLU A 123 -1.41 0.47 -0.39
N PRO A 124 -1.76 -0.81 -0.64
CA PRO A 124 -1.44 -1.47 -1.91
C PRO A 124 -2.04 -0.79 -3.14
N ALA A 125 -3.22 -0.15 -3.03
CA ALA A 125 -3.80 0.66 -4.11
C ALA A 125 -2.94 1.91 -4.42
N ILE A 126 -2.38 2.56 -3.40
CA ILE A 126 -1.50 3.72 -3.57
C ILE A 126 -0.15 3.29 -4.15
N ALA A 127 0.41 2.18 -3.68
CA ALA A 127 1.61 1.60 -4.24
C ALA A 127 1.43 1.27 -5.73
N ALA A 128 0.30 0.68 -6.11
CA ALA A 128 -0.02 0.36 -7.50
C ALA A 128 -0.13 1.61 -8.39
N VAL A 129 -0.88 2.62 -7.95
CA VAL A 129 -1.02 3.88 -8.69
C VAL A 129 0.30 4.64 -8.76
N GLY A 130 0.99 4.80 -7.63
CA GLY A 130 2.24 5.54 -7.57
C GLY A 130 3.38 4.87 -8.34
N GLY A 131 3.47 3.54 -8.29
CA GLY A 131 4.55 2.77 -8.90
C GLY A 131 4.34 2.39 -10.37
N TYR A 132 3.08 2.27 -10.82
CA TYR A 132 2.73 1.71 -12.13
C TYR A 132 1.73 2.54 -12.95
N ASP A 133 1.18 3.63 -12.41
CA ASP A 133 0.34 4.59 -13.16
C ASP A 133 1.06 5.93 -13.32
N SER A 134 1.27 6.65 -12.21
CA SER A 134 1.87 7.97 -12.22
C SER A 134 3.40 7.97 -12.26
N GLY A 135 4.03 6.82 -11.98
CA GLY A 135 5.50 6.65 -11.96
C GLY A 135 6.21 7.44 -10.86
N THR A 136 5.51 7.86 -9.81
CA THR A 136 6.05 8.74 -8.74
C THR A 136 6.69 8.00 -7.58
N LEU A 137 6.40 6.71 -7.44
CA LEU A 137 7.02 5.81 -6.48
C LEU A 137 7.81 4.76 -7.26
N ALA A 138 8.81 4.14 -6.61
CA ALA A 138 9.48 2.98 -7.21
C ALA A 138 8.43 1.88 -7.54
N PRO A 139 8.57 1.17 -8.68
CA PRO A 139 9.68 1.19 -9.64
C PRO A 139 9.63 2.32 -10.70
N GLY A 140 8.67 3.25 -10.62
CA GLY A 140 8.62 4.42 -11.50
C GLY A 140 8.10 4.12 -12.91
N ARG A 141 7.22 3.13 -13.05
CA ARG A 141 6.65 2.74 -14.35
C ARG A 141 5.41 3.56 -14.67
N CYS A 142 5.30 3.99 -15.93
CA CYS A 142 4.14 4.69 -16.47
C CYS A 142 4.15 4.69 -18.02
N SER A 143 3.11 5.21 -18.65
CA SER A 143 3.02 5.32 -20.11
C SER A 143 2.38 6.64 -20.54
N LYS A 144 2.84 7.24 -21.65
CA LYS A 144 2.25 8.48 -22.21
C LYS A 144 0.81 8.23 -22.69
N PRO A 145 -0.12 9.21 -22.55
CA PRO A 145 0.08 10.57 -22.04
C PRO A 145 -0.04 10.69 -20.51
N PHE A 146 -0.09 9.56 -19.79
CA PHE A 146 -0.13 9.50 -18.33
C PHE A 146 1.29 9.66 -17.75
N GLY A 147 1.41 9.51 -16.43
CA GLY A 147 2.64 9.81 -15.68
C GLY A 147 2.66 11.25 -15.16
N ARG A 148 3.36 11.47 -14.05
CA ARG A 148 3.50 12.80 -13.46
C ARG A 148 4.59 13.64 -14.12
N ASP A 149 5.69 12.99 -14.50
CA ASP A 149 6.87 13.62 -15.08
C ASP A 149 7.00 13.20 -16.57
N ASP A 150 7.71 14.00 -17.38
CA ASP A 150 7.87 13.75 -18.82
C ASP A 150 8.67 12.46 -19.15
N ASP A 151 9.24 11.84 -18.11
CA ASP A 151 10.04 10.62 -18.17
C ASP A 151 9.23 9.42 -17.65
N CYS A 152 8.45 8.82 -18.56
CA CYS A 152 7.90 7.48 -18.38
C CYS A 152 8.80 6.50 -19.14
N PRO A 153 9.83 5.92 -18.48
CA PRO A 153 10.86 5.14 -19.18
C PRO A 153 10.30 3.83 -19.76
N ALA A 154 9.32 3.24 -19.08
CA ALA A 154 8.61 2.05 -19.49
C ALA A 154 7.31 1.91 -18.66
N GLY A 155 6.39 1.10 -19.14
CA GLY A 155 5.18 0.75 -18.41
C GLY A 155 3.93 0.76 -19.26
N ASN A 156 2.80 0.46 -18.62
CA ASN A 156 1.48 0.60 -19.19
C ASN A 156 0.50 0.99 -18.08
N SER A 157 0.30 2.29 -17.90
CA SER A 157 -0.58 2.89 -16.89
C SER A 157 -2.03 2.43 -16.99
N THR A 158 -2.44 1.88 -18.14
CA THR A 158 -3.81 1.37 -18.35
C THR A 158 -4.02 -0.04 -17.80
N VAL A 159 -2.95 -0.80 -17.51
CA VAL A 159 -3.01 -2.23 -17.13
C VAL A 159 -2.19 -2.55 -15.88
N GLU A 160 -0.95 -2.08 -15.81
CA GLU A 160 0.01 -2.47 -14.77
C GLU A 160 -0.46 -2.18 -13.33
N PRO A 161 -1.14 -1.06 -13.02
CA PRO A 161 -1.68 -0.82 -11.68
C PRO A 161 -2.64 -1.93 -11.22
N TYR A 162 -3.48 -2.44 -12.14
CA TYR A 162 -4.42 -3.52 -11.85
C TYR A 162 -3.73 -4.85 -11.59
N VAL A 163 -2.67 -5.15 -12.33
CA VAL A 163 -1.86 -6.36 -12.13
C VAL A 163 -1.11 -6.28 -10.78
N ALA A 164 -0.48 -5.14 -10.48
CA ALA A 164 0.24 -4.93 -9.24
C ALA A 164 -0.66 -5.04 -7.99
N ALA A 165 -1.83 -4.38 -8.02
CA ALA A 165 -2.80 -4.48 -6.95
C ALA A 165 -3.36 -5.90 -6.78
N HIS A 166 -3.62 -6.61 -7.89
CA HIS A 166 -4.10 -7.99 -7.87
C HIS A 166 -3.10 -8.94 -7.20
N ASN A 167 -1.83 -8.90 -7.61
CA ASN A 167 -0.79 -9.73 -7.01
C ASN A 167 -0.53 -9.34 -5.54
N SER A 168 -0.66 -8.07 -5.18
CA SER A 168 -0.58 -7.59 -3.79
C SER A 168 -1.67 -8.20 -2.91
N ILE A 169 -2.91 -8.27 -3.39
CA ILE A 169 -4.05 -8.88 -2.66
C ILE A 169 -3.83 -10.39 -2.50
N LEU A 170 -3.33 -11.08 -3.54
CA LEU A 170 -3.01 -12.51 -3.47
C LEU A 170 -1.86 -12.80 -2.50
N ALA A 171 -0.81 -11.98 -2.52
CA ALA A 171 0.33 -12.07 -1.61
C ALA A 171 -0.10 -11.86 -0.16
N HIS A 172 -0.94 -10.86 0.10
CA HIS A 172 -1.57 -10.65 1.40
C HIS A 172 -2.35 -11.90 1.87
N ALA A 173 -3.28 -12.41 1.07
CA ALA A 173 -4.11 -13.54 1.45
C ALA A 173 -3.28 -14.81 1.68
N SER A 174 -2.23 -15.02 0.88
CA SER A 174 -1.28 -16.12 1.05
C SER A 174 -0.51 -16.02 2.37
N ALA A 175 -0.02 -14.83 2.74
CA ALA A 175 0.66 -14.60 4.02
C ALA A 175 -0.29 -14.77 5.23
N VAL A 176 -1.53 -14.31 5.14
CA VAL A 176 -2.55 -14.49 6.19
C VAL A 176 -2.88 -15.97 6.38
N LYS A 177 -3.08 -16.71 5.28
CA LYS A 177 -3.29 -18.15 5.31
C LYS A 177 -2.11 -18.86 6.00
N LEU A 178 -0.89 -18.52 5.63
CA LEU A 178 0.32 -19.06 6.26
C LEU A 178 0.33 -18.78 7.77
N TYR A 179 0.04 -17.55 8.18
CA TYR A 179 0.01 -17.18 9.61
C TYR A 179 -1.02 -18.02 10.38
N ARG A 180 -2.25 -18.10 9.86
CA ARG A 180 -3.34 -18.87 10.45
C ARG A 180 -3.01 -20.35 10.58
N ASP A 181 -2.43 -20.94 9.55
CA ASP A 181 -2.14 -22.37 9.50
C ASP A 181 -0.96 -22.76 10.39
N LYS A 182 0.09 -21.91 10.48
CA LYS A 182 1.37 -22.27 11.10
C LYS A 182 1.67 -21.59 12.44
N TYR A 183 1.15 -20.38 12.65
CA TYR A 183 1.62 -19.49 13.73
C TYR A 183 0.52 -19.02 14.68
N GLN A 184 -0.72 -18.85 14.22
CA GLN A 184 -1.82 -18.28 15.01
C GLN A 184 -2.05 -19.01 16.34
N ALA A 185 -2.01 -20.35 16.33
CA ALA A 185 -2.27 -21.15 17.54
C ALA A 185 -1.21 -20.96 18.64
N THR A 186 0.05 -20.70 18.25
CA THR A 186 1.17 -20.56 19.20
C THR A 186 1.49 -19.11 19.51
N GLN A 187 1.37 -18.22 18.54
CA GLN A 187 1.72 -16.81 18.65
C GLN A 187 0.52 -15.92 19.01
N GLN A 188 -0.72 -16.36 18.77
CA GLN A 188 -1.93 -15.62 19.16
C GLN A 188 -1.96 -14.15 18.68
N GLY A 189 -1.23 -13.81 17.62
CA GLY A 189 -1.27 -12.48 17.00
C GLY A 189 -2.44 -12.36 16.03
N VAL A 190 -2.53 -11.22 15.37
CA VAL A 190 -3.55 -10.91 14.36
C VAL A 190 -2.88 -10.35 13.13
N VAL A 191 -3.46 -10.64 11.96
CA VAL A 191 -2.92 -10.21 10.66
C VAL A 191 -3.96 -9.38 9.91
N GLY A 192 -3.51 -8.26 9.36
CA GLY A 192 -4.36 -7.34 8.62
C GLY A 192 -3.68 -6.70 7.43
N MET A 193 -4.40 -5.75 6.82
CA MET A 193 -3.95 -4.88 5.74
C MET A 193 -4.17 -3.41 6.13
N ASN A 194 -3.31 -2.54 5.62
CA ASN A 194 -3.53 -1.09 5.71
C ASN A 194 -4.12 -0.55 4.42
N VAL A 195 -5.11 0.34 4.55
CA VAL A 195 -5.71 1.08 3.44
C VAL A 195 -5.50 2.57 3.61
N TYR A 196 -5.32 3.28 2.51
CA TYR A 196 -5.33 4.73 2.48
C TYR A 196 -6.75 5.22 2.21
N THR A 197 -7.17 6.32 2.85
CA THR A 197 -8.42 6.96 2.47
C THR A 197 -8.46 8.47 2.70
N HIS A 198 -9.12 9.15 1.76
CA HIS A 198 -9.67 10.47 1.98
C HIS A 198 -11.10 10.37 2.50
N TRP A 199 -11.47 11.28 3.39
CA TRP A 199 -12.89 11.54 3.56
C TRP A 199 -13.41 12.31 2.35
N CYS A 200 -14.39 11.74 1.65
CA CYS A 200 -14.88 12.27 0.38
C CYS A 200 -16.20 13.03 0.57
N TYR A 201 -16.16 14.36 0.44
CA TYR A 201 -17.35 15.20 0.36
C TYR A 201 -17.82 15.31 -1.08
N ARG A 202 -19.13 15.34 -1.31
CA ARG A 202 -19.69 15.74 -2.62
C ARG A 202 -19.46 17.23 -2.87
N PHE A 203 -19.03 17.60 -4.08
CA PHE A 203 -18.79 19.00 -4.43
C PHE A 203 -20.09 19.81 -4.58
N SER A 204 -21.13 19.19 -5.14
CA SER A 204 -22.47 19.76 -5.27
C SER A 204 -23.53 18.76 -4.78
N PRO A 205 -24.81 19.17 -4.63
CA PRO A 205 -25.85 18.24 -4.23
C PRO A 205 -26.36 17.33 -5.36
N SER A 206 -25.72 17.36 -6.53
CA SER A 206 -26.17 16.57 -7.68
C SER A 206 -26.05 15.06 -7.43
N PRO A 207 -26.94 14.25 -8.04
CA PRO A 207 -26.79 12.80 -8.03
C PRO A 207 -25.48 12.34 -8.69
N ALA A 208 -24.98 13.08 -9.68
CA ALA A 208 -23.71 12.79 -10.35
C ALA A 208 -22.52 12.86 -9.38
N ASP A 209 -22.42 13.91 -8.57
CA ASP A 209 -21.35 14.03 -7.57
C ASP A 209 -21.48 12.99 -6.44
N THR A 210 -22.71 12.58 -6.13
CA THR A 210 -22.96 11.49 -5.17
C THR A 210 -22.43 10.15 -5.72
N ALA A 211 -22.71 9.85 -6.99
CA ALA A 211 -22.13 8.69 -7.66
C ALA A 211 -20.60 8.79 -7.76
N ALA A 212 -20.05 9.98 -8.04
CA ALA A 212 -18.61 10.21 -8.10
C ALA A 212 -17.90 9.94 -6.76
N VAL A 213 -18.52 10.32 -5.63
CA VAL A 213 -18.02 9.95 -4.30
C VAL A 213 -17.97 8.43 -4.14
N GLN A 214 -19.04 7.71 -4.51
CA GLN A 214 -19.04 6.24 -4.43
C GLN A 214 -17.94 5.62 -5.30
N ARG A 215 -17.77 6.09 -6.55
CA ARG A 215 -16.69 5.62 -7.42
C ARG A 215 -15.31 5.88 -6.82
N THR A 216 -15.13 7.01 -6.16
CA THR A 216 -13.87 7.31 -5.47
C THR A 216 -13.62 6.32 -4.34
N LEU A 217 -14.62 6.02 -3.51
CA LEU A 217 -14.50 5.03 -2.44
C LEU A 217 -14.21 3.63 -2.99
N ASP A 218 -14.87 3.23 -4.07
CA ASP A 218 -14.66 1.93 -4.73
C ASP A 218 -13.22 1.81 -5.25
N PHE A 219 -12.64 2.86 -5.84
CA PHE A 219 -11.27 2.82 -6.38
C PHE A 219 -10.18 3.09 -5.32
N VAL A 220 -10.48 3.74 -4.20
CA VAL A 220 -9.46 4.10 -3.19
C VAL A 220 -9.39 3.06 -2.05
N ILE A 221 -10.54 2.58 -1.58
CA ILE A 221 -10.62 1.60 -0.49
C ILE A 221 -11.19 0.27 -0.99
N GLY A 222 -12.30 0.32 -1.74
CA GLY A 222 -13.02 -0.87 -2.20
C GLY A 222 -12.15 -1.78 -3.05
N TRP A 223 -11.22 -1.23 -3.81
CA TRP A 223 -10.30 -1.98 -4.67
C TRP A 223 -9.53 -3.07 -3.91
N THR A 224 -9.16 -2.80 -2.66
CA THR A 224 -8.44 -3.76 -1.81
C THR A 224 -9.34 -4.36 -0.75
N LEU A 225 -10.32 -3.61 -0.22
CA LEU A 225 -11.17 -4.06 0.88
C LEU A 225 -12.32 -4.97 0.44
N ASP A 226 -12.98 -4.70 -0.69
CA ASP A 226 -14.07 -5.56 -1.18
C ASP A 226 -13.59 -6.99 -1.47
N PRO A 227 -12.38 -7.22 -2.05
CA PRO A 227 -11.82 -8.56 -2.14
C PRO A 227 -11.74 -9.27 -0.78
N LEU A 228 -11.33 -8.57 0.29
CA LEU A 228 -11.25 -9.17 1.64
C LEU A 228 -12.63 -9.49 2.22
N VAL A 229 -13.67 -8.71 1.89
CA VAL A 229 -15.03 -8.91 2.44
C VAL A 229 -15.84 -9.90 1.61
N TYR A 230 -15.80 -9.75 0.28
CA TYR A 230 -16.67 -10.44 -0.66
C TYR A 230 -15.93 -11.47 -1.53
N GLY A 231 -14.59 -11.44 -1.56
CA GLY A 231 -13.78 -12.31 -2.43
C GLY A 231 -13.70 -11.82 -3.88
N ASP A 232 -14.15 -10.60 -4.17
CA ASP A 232 -14.16 -10.05 -5.53
C ASP A 232 -14.08 -8.51 -5.49
N TYR A 233 -13.73 -7.90 -6.63
CA TYR A 233 -13.63 -6.44 -6.77
C TYR A 233 -14.99 -5.74 -6.78
N PRO A 234 -15.04 -4.43 -6.45
CA PRO A 234 -16.26 -3.64 -6.55
C PRO A 234 -16.88 -3.72 -7.94
N LYS A 235 -18.21 -3.84 -8.02
CA LYS A 235 -18.94 -3.91 -9.29
C LYS A 235 -18.61 -2.73 -10.20
N THR A 236 -18.53 -1.53 -9.64
CA THR A 236 -18.18 -0.31 -10.36
C THR A 236 -16.82 -0.40 -11.05
N MET A 237 -15.82 -0.99 -10.40
CA MET A 237 -14.50 -1.19 -11.00
C MET A 237 -14.56 -2.19 -12.15
N LYS A 238 -15.24 -3.32 -11.96
CA LYS A 238 -15.41 -4.33 -13.02
C LYS A 238 -16.06 -3.75 -14.28
N GLU A 239 -17.08 -2.90 -14.11
CA GLU A 239 -17.78 -2.25 -15.22
C GLU A 239 -16.93 -1.20 -15.93
N LYS A 240 -16.15 -0.40 -15.19
CA LYS A 240 -15.36 0.71 -15.74
C LYS A 240 -14.04 0.27 -16.33
N VAL A 241 -13.34 -0.63 -15.65
CA VAL A 241 -12.01 -1.11 -16.06
C VAL A 241 -12.14 -2.21 -17.12
N GLY A 242 -13.16 -3.06 -17.01
CA GLY A 242 -13.43 -4.16 -17.95
C GLY A 242 -12.33 -5.22 -17.92
N SER A 243 -11.92 -5.69 -19.10
CA SER A 243 -10.95 -6.78 -19.26
C SER A 243 -9.53 -6.48 -18.77
N ARG A 244 -9.22 -5.23 -18.44
CA ARG A 244 -7.92 -4.84 -17.87
C ARG A 244 -7.81 -5.16 -16.37
N LEU A 245 -8.94 -5.33 -15.68
CA LEU A 245 -8.99 -5.78 -14.29
C LEU A 245 -8.87 -7.30 -14.26
N PRO A 246 -7.82 -7.87 -13.65
CA PRO A 246 -7.70 -9.32 -13.54
C PRO A 246 -8.88 -9.93 -12.77
N LEU A 247 -9.19 -11.20 -13.04
CA LEU A 247 -10.23 -11.94 -12.34
C LEU A 247 -9.59 -12.87 -11.31
N PHE A 248 -10.20 -12.98 -10.14
CA PHE A 248 -9.85 -14.04 -9.20
C PHE A 248 -10.48 -15.37 -9.65
N THR A 249 -9.73 -16.46 -9.57
CA THR A 249 -10.33 -17.80 -9.65
C THR A 249 -11.20 -18.08 -8.43
N GLU A 250 -12.03 -19.12 -8.46
CA GLU A 250 -12.84 -19.51 -7.30
C GLU A 250 -11.98 -19.82 -6.08
N GLU A 251 -10.83 -20.49 -6.28
CA GLU A 251 -9.88 -20.81 -5.21
C GLU A 251 -9.23 -19.55 -4.63
N GLN A 252 -8.83 -18.61 -5.49
CA GLN A 252 -8.27 -17.32 -5.06
C GLN A 252 -9.32 -16.51 -4.29
N SER A 253 -10.54 -16.40 -4.82
CA SER A 253 -11.66 -15.71 -4.17
C SER A 253 -11.95 -16.28 -2.78
N ALA A 254 -11.99 -17.61 -2.66
CA ALA A 254 -12.19 -18.30 -1.38
C ALA A 254 -11.02 -18.08 -0.40
N MET A 255 -9.79 -18.01 -0.89
CA MET A 255 -8.61 -17.72 -0.07
C MET A 255 -8.59 -16.27 0.44
N ILE A 256 -9.00 -15.31 -0.39
CA ILE A 256 -8.98 -13.87 -0.06
C ILE A 256 -10.13 -13.50 0.89
N ARG A 257 -11.31 -14.09 0.70
CA ARG A 257 -12.49 -13.77 1.51
C ARG A 257 -12.22 -14.07 3.00
N GLY A 258 -12.30 -13.03 3.83
CA GLY A 258 -12.03 -13.10 5.26
C GLY A 258 -10.55 -13.23 5.61
N ALA A 259 -9.62 -12.98 4.67
CA ALA A 259 -8.18 -13.01 4.90
C ALA A 259 -7.67 -11.80 5.71
N THR A 260 -8.39 -11.34 6.72
CA THR A 260 -7.96 -10.24 7.58
C THR A 260 -8.62 -10.36 8.95
N ASP A 261 -7.91 -10.00 10.00
CA ASP A 261 -8.43 -9.94 11.38
C ASP A 261 -8.76 -8.49 11.78
N PHE A 262 -8.05 -7.52 11.19
CA PHE A 262 -8.26 -6.08 11.38
C PHE A 262 -7.92 -5.30 10.11
N ILE A 263 -8.38 -4.06 10.02
CA ILE A 263 -8.00 -3.11 8.96
C ILE A 263 -7.40 -1.87 9.63
N THR A 264 -6.25 -1.43 9.13
CA THR A 264 -5.67 -0.13 9.50
C THR A 264 -5.98 0.90 8.42
N VAL A 265 -6.19 2.14 8.84
CA VAL A 265 -6.59 3.24 7.96
C VAL A 265 -5.59 4.37 8.09
N ASN A 266 -4.84 4.63 7.03
CA ASN A 266 -4.06 5.85 6.91
C ASN A 266 -4.99 6.96 6.37
N HIS A 267 -5.21 7.99 7.19
CA HIS A 267 -6.06 9.13 6.86
C HIS A 267 -5.33 10.44 7.15
N TYR A 268 -5.26 11.31 6.14
CA TYR A 268 -4.54 12.60 6.24
C TYR A 268 -5.43 13.80 6.01
N THR A 269 -6.44 13.68 5.14
CA THR A 269 -7.23 14.83 4.71
C THR A 269 -8.58 14.44 4.11
N SER A 270 -9.43 15.44 3.94
CA SER A 270 -10.75 15.34 3.31
C SER A 270 -10.77 16.15 2.02
N VAL A 271 -11.51 15.67 1.02
CA VAL A 271 -11.54 16.23 -0.33
C VAL A 271 -12.96 16.38 -0.83
N TYR A 272 -13.21 17.38 -1.68
CA TYR A 272 -14.45 17.45 -2.43
C TYR A 272 -14.30 16.70 -3.75
N ILE A 273 -15.31 15.92 -4.11
CA ILE A 273 -15.36 15.11 -5.32
C ILE A 273 -16.47 15.63 -6.24
N SER A 274 -16.14 15.84 -7.51
CA SER A 274 -17.13 16.11 -8.55
C SER A 274 -17.06 15.10 -9.69
N ASP A 275 -18.19 14.82 -10.31
CA ASP A 275 -18.27 13.96 -11.50
C ASP A 275 -17.48 14.54 -12.69
N ARG A 276 -16.89 13.65 -13.49
CA ARG A 276 -16.18 13.99 -14.75
C ARG A 276 -16.51 13.03 -15.89
N SER A 277 -17.61 12.29 -15.79
CA SER A 277 -17.98 11.27 -16.77
C SER A 277 -18.17 11.86 -18.18
N ASP A 278 -18.65 13.10 -18.27
CA ASP A 278 -18.86 13.82 -19.55
C ASP A 278 -17.56 14.29 -20.22
N SER A 279 -16.42 14.20 -19.54
CA SER A 279 -15.11 14.63 -20.07
C SER A 279 -14.27 13.49 -20.65
N ALA A 280 -14.78 12.26 -20.65
CA ALA A 280 -14.12 11.13 -21.27
C ALA A 280 -14.26 11.21 -22.80
N GLU A 281 -13.16 11.50 -23.50
CA GLU A 281 -13.12 11.36 -24.96
C GLU A 281 -13.26 9.88 -25.33
N THR A 282 -14.30 9.54 -26.09
CA THR A 282 -14.55 8.19 -26.56
C THR A 282 -13.37 7.66 -27.39
N GLY A 283 -12.85 6.49 -27.01
CA GLY A 283 -11.78 5.82 -27.75
C GLY A 283 -10.35 6.16 -27.30
N ARG A 284 -10.15 7.00 -26.27
CA ARG A 284 -8.82 7.16 -25.66
C ARG A 284 -8.55 6.08 -24.61
N PRO A 285 -7.30 5.59 -24.48
CA PRO A 285 -6.91 4.77 -23.34
C PRO A 285 -7.17 5.51 -22.03
N LEU A 286 -7.56 4.78 -20.98
CA LEU A 286 -7.80 5.32 -19.63
C LEU A 286 -6.81 4.69 -18.65
N ASP A 287 -6.22 5.53 -17.81
CA ASP A 287 -5.50 5.14 -16.59
C ASP A 287 -6.49 4.97 -15.42
N VAL A 288 -5.98 4.73 -14.20
CA VAL A 288 -6.84 4.50 -13.02
C VAL A 288 -7.76 5.69 -12.76
N TYR A 289 -7.27 6.90 -12.97
CA TYR A 289 -8.04 8.13 -12.76
C TYR A 289 -9.09 8.36 -13.84
N GLY A 290 -8.76 8.05 -15.10
CA GLY A 290 -9.68 8.05 -16.21
C GLY A 290 -10.85 7.10 -15.98
N ASP A 291 -10.55 5.88 -15.53
CA ASP A 291 -11.56 4.86 -15.19
C ASP A 291 -12.47 5.32 -14.06
N MET A 292 -11.91 5.93 -13.01
CA MET A 292 -12.68 6.51 -11.91
C MET A 292 -13.62 7.65 -12.39
N SER A 293 -13.15 8.46 -13.35
CA SER A 293 -13.88 9.57 -13.97
C SER A 293 -14.38 10.61 -12.94
N VAL A 294 -13.49 11.09 -12.08
CA VAL A 294 -13.80 12.08 -11.03
C VAL A 294 -12.79 13.23 -11.02
N ALA A 295 -13.15 14.35 -10.37
CA ALA A 295 -12.22 15.41 -10.02
C ALA A 295 -12.06 15.50 -8.51
N PHE A 296 -10.82 15.46 -8.03
CA PHE A 296 -10.46 15.81 -6.67
C PHE A 296 -10.34 17.34 -6.56
N ARG A 297 -11.04 17.94 -5.59
CA ARG A 297 -11.06 19.38 -5.34
C ARG A 297 -10.64 19.65 -3.91
N PHE A 298 -9.46 20.26 -3.77
CA PHE A 298 -8.92 20.66 -2.48
C PHE A 298 -9.30 22.12 -2.24
N CYS A 299 -9.95 22.37 -1.10
CA CYS A 299 -10.37 23.72 -0.71
C CYS A 299 -9.46 24.23 0.40
N SER A 300 -9.00 25.47 0.26
CA SER A 300 -8.29 26.17 1.33
C SER A 300 -8.94 27.51 1.60
N ASN A 301 -8.91 27.96 2.86
CA ASN A 301 -9.49 29.24 3.28
C ASN A 301 -8.94 30.44 2.49
N GLN A 302 -7.71 30.34 1.97
CA GLN A 302 -7.02 31.44 1.28
C GLN A 302 -7.22 31.45 -0.24
N HIS A 303 -7.58 30.31 -0.87
CA HIS A 303 -7.55 30.20 -2.34
C HIS A 303 -8.79 29.56 -2.97
N GLY A 304 -9.86 29.33 -2.19
CA GLY A 304 -11.05 28.63 -2.67
C GLY A 304 -10.76 27.16 -3.02
N CYS A 305 -11.67 26.52 -3.74
CA CYS A 305 -11.52 25.13 -4.17
C CYS A 305 -10.81 25.06 -5.52
N ARG A 306 -9.65 24.40 -5.57
CA ARG A 306 -8.92 24.14 -6.82
C ARG A 306 -9.10 22.68 -7.22
N SER A 307 -9.39 22.44 -8.50
CA SER A 307 -9.31 21.10 -9.08
C SER A 307 -7.85 20.72 -9.27
N THR A 308 -7.45 19.57 -8.77
CA THR A 308 -6.15 18.98 -9.07
C THR A 308 -6.35 17.86 -10.08
N GLY A 309 -5.46 17.76 -11.07
CA GLY A 309 -5.35 16.56 -11.88
C GLY A 309 -4.91 15.36 -11.03
N ALA A 310 -5.03 14.17 -11.60
CA ALA A 310 -4.71 12.84 -11.05
C ALA A 310 -3.50 12.76 -10.09
N ALA A 311 -2.45 13.55 -10.28
CA ALA A 311 -1.16 13.36 -9.60
C ALA A 311 -1.05 13.90 -8.15
N MET A 312 -1.92 13.50 -7.21
CA MET A 312 -1.82 13.97 -5.82
C MET A 312 -1.80 12.92 -4.70
N PHE A 313 -1.84 11.61 -4.98
CA PHE A 313 -1.51 10.62 -3.92
C PHE A 313 -0.07 10.77 -3.39
N ALA A 314 0.80 11.51 -4.10
CA ALA A 314 2.20 11.78 -3.73
C ALA A 314 2.49 13.21 -3.22
N ARG A 315 1.48 14.00 -2.83
CA ARG A 315 1.71 15.28 -2.12
C ARG A 315 0.97 15.31 -0.80
N VAL A 316 1.45 14.55 0.18
CA VAL A 316 1.37 15.02 1.56
C VAL A 316 2.31 16.21 1.66
N PRO A 317 1.84 17.44 1.92
CA PRO A 317 2.75 18.53 2.24
C PRO A 317 3.36 18.17 3.60
N GLN A 318 4.62 17.75 3.62
CA GLN A 318 5.43 17.89 4.82
C GLN A 318 5.47 19.40 5.12
N ARG A 319 4.55 19.87 5.96
CA ARG A 319 4.71 21.18 6.58
C ARG A 319 5.88 21.03 7.53
N HIS A 320 6.91 21.85 7.28
CA HIS A 320 8.00 22.06 8.22
C HIS A 320 7.45 22.24 9.63
N LEU A 321 7.81 21.30 10.51
CA LEU A 321 7.97 21.50 11.93
C LEU A 321 9.46 21.26 12.22
#